data_AF-A0A7S3RML1-F1
#
_entry.id   AF-A0A7S3RML1-F1
#
_cell.length_a   1.000
_cell.length_b   1.000
_cell.length_c   1.000
_cell.angle_alpha   90.00
_cell.angle_beta   90.00
_cell.angle_gamma   90.00
#
_symmetry.space_group_name_H-M   'P 1'
#
loop_
_entity.id
_entity.type
_entity.pdbx_description
1 polymer ?
#
loop_
_entity_poly.entity_id
_entity_poly.type
_entity_poly.pdbx_seq_one_letter_code
_entity_poly.pdbx_strand_id
1 'polypeptide(L)'
;PKHIEETLSRAKFEQLASKLISRCKTPVEQALKDAKLTAKDIDEIVLVGGSTRIPAIQKLVTEMAGGKLPNQSVNPDEVVAVGAAVQAGVLAGEVKDIVLL
;
A
#
# COMPACT_ATOMS: atom_id res chain seq x y z
N PRO A 1 -11.05 -1.32 40.83
CA PRO A 1 -10.43 -1.18 39.49
C PRO A 1 -10.91 -2.31 38.55
N LYS A 2 -11.50 -1.96 37.39
CA LYS A 2 -11.87 -2.96 36.39
C LYS A 2 -10.64 -3.24 35.53
N HIS A 3 -10.07 -4.44 35.69
CA HIS A 3 -9.00 -4.94 34.84
C HIS A 3 -9.64 -5.73 33.71
N ILE A 4 -9.27 -5.44 32.46
CA ILE A 4 -9.69 -6.20 31.28
C ILE A 4 -8.48 -7.04 30.87
N GLU A 5 -8.67 -8.35 30.83
CA GLU A 5 -7.69 -9.31 30.35
C GLU A 5 -8.40 -10.18 29.30
N GLU A 6 -8.05 -9.97 28.03
CA GLU A 6 -8.67 -10.63 26.88
C GLU A 6 -7.60 -10.98 25.86
N THR A 7 -7.74 -12.15 25.22
CA THR A 7 -6.82 -12.57 24.16
C THR A 7 -7.40 -12.20 22.80
N LEU A 8 -6.68 -11.37 22.04
CA LEU A 8 -7.05 -11.03 20.66
C LEU A 8 -6.24 -11.87 19.66
N SER A 9 -6.90 -12.82 19.01
CA SER A 9 -6.29 -13.56 17.91
C SER A 9 -6.27 -12.73 16.61
N ARG A 10 -5.34 -13.04 15.70
CA ARG A 10 -5.31 -12.44 14.36
C ARG A 10 -6.62 -12.60 13.60
N ALA A 11 -7.18 -13.81 13.61
CA ALA A 11 -8.46 -14.08 12.94
C ALA A 11 -9.57 -13.19 13.49
N LYS A 12 -9.60 -12.93 14.80
CA LYS A 12 -10.56 -12.02 15.40
C LYS A 12 -10.32 -10.57 15.00
N PHE A 13 -9.07 -10.11 15.00
CA PHE A 13 -8.71 -8.77 14.51
C PHE A 13 -9.14 -8.57 13.06
N GLU A 14 -8.82 -9.51 12.17
CA GLU A 14 -9.18 -9.45 10.74
C GLU A 14 -10.70 -9.52 10.54
N GLN A 15 -11.41 -10.31 11.35
CA GLN A 15 -12.88 -10.31 11.35
C GLN A 15 -13.44 -8.92 11.69
N LEU A 16 -12.92 -8.28 12.74
CA LEU A 16 -13.34 -6.93 13.18
C LEU A 16 -13.01 -5.87 12.13
N ALA A 17 -11.87 -6.00 11.43
CA ALA A 17 -11.41 -5.08 10.40
C ALA A 17 -11.93 -5.40 8.98
N SER A 18 -12.64 -6.51 8.79
CA SER A 18 -13.03 -7.05 7.47
C SER A 18 -13.71 -6.04 6.55
N LYS A 19 -14.60 -5.20 7.10
CA LYS A 19 -15.27 -4.13 6.37
C LYS A 19 -14.29 -3.07 5.86
N LEU A 20 -13.28 -2.71 6.65
CA LEU A 20 -12.26 -1.73 6.25
C LEU A 20 -11.34 -2.31 5.18
N ILE A 21 -10.88 -3.54 5.38
CA ILE A 21 -10.04 -4.26 4.41
C ILE A 21 -10.76 -4.38 3.06
N SER A 22 -12.03 -4.76 3.06
CA SER A 22 -12.81 -4.92 1.83
C SER A 22 -13.03 -3.60 1.07
N ARG A 23 -13.12 -2.47 1.78
CA ARG A 23 -13.26 -1.14 1.16
C ARG A 23 -12.03 -0.70 0.38
N CYS A 24 -10.86 -1.31 0.62
CA CYS A 24 -9.66 -1.02 -0.16
C CYS A 24 -9.77 -1.48 -1.62
N LYS A 25 -10.67 -2.41 -1.94
CA LYS A 25 -10.85 -2.92 -3.31
C LYS A 25 -11.37 -1.86 -4.28
N THR A 26 -12.43 -1.18 -3.89
CA THR A 26 -13.14 -0.21 -4.73
C THR A 26 -12.25 0.87 -5.34
N PRO A 27 -11.38 1.58 -4.60
CA PRO A 27 -10.52 2.61 -5.21
C PRO A 27 -9.48 2.03 -6.18
N VAL A 28 -8.97 0.82 -5.94
CA VAL A 28 -7.99 0.18 -6.83
C VAL A 28 -8.66 -0.26 -8.14
N GLU A 29 -9.84 -0.88 -8.07
CA GLU A 29 -10.63 -1.26 -9.25
C GLU A 29 -11.03 -0.02 -10.06
N GLN A 30 -11.42 1.07 -9.39
CA GLN A 30 -11.74 2.33 -10.04
C GLN A 30 -10.52 2.93 -10.76
N ALA A 31 -9.35 2.96 -10.10
CA ALA A 31 -8.12 3.48 -10.71
C ALA A 31 -7.69 2.67 -11.95
N LEU A 32 -7.78 1.33 -11.89
CA LEU A 32 -7.52 0.47 -13.05
C LEU A 32 -8.49 0.77 -14.20
N LYS A 33 -9.77 0.93 -13.89
CA LYS A 33 -10.80 1.27 -14.88
C LYS A 33 -10.53 2.63 -15.53
N ASP A 34 -10.19 3.65 -14.74
CA ASP A 34 -9.92 5.00 -15.23
C ASP A 34 -8.65 5.04 -16.10
N ALA A 35 -7.65 4.25 -15.74
CA ALA A 35 -6.44 4.04 -16.54
C ALA A 35 -6.64 3.15 -17.77
N LYS A 36 -7.81 2.48 -17.89
CA LYS A 36 -8.09 1.44 -18.91
C LYS A 36 -7.08 0.30 -18.89
N LEU A 37 -6.62 -0.07 -17.69
CA LEU A 37 -5.67 -1.15 -17.45
C LEU A 37 -6.34 -2.32 -16.73
N THR A 38 -5.72 -3.49 -16.85
CA THR A 38 -6.07 -4.68 -16.10
C THR A 38 -4.97 -5.01 -15.08
N ALA A 39 -5.26 -5.91 -14.15
CA ALA A 39 -4.26 -6.39 -13.18
C ALA A 39 -2.99 -6.96 -13.85
N LYS A 40 -3.07 -7.45 -15.09
CA LYS A 40 -1.93 -7.99 -15.84
C LYS A 40 -0.98 -6.91 -16.35
N ASP A 41 -1.47 -5.69 -16.52
CA ASP A 41 -0.71 -4.56 -17.03
C ASP A 41 0.09 -3.86 -15.91
N ILE A 42 -0.06 -4.30 -14.66
CA ILE A 42 0.69 -3.77 -13.52
C ILE A 42 2.03 -4.47 -13.45
N ASP A 43 3.14 -3.74 -13.65
CA ASP A 43 4.50 -4.29 -13.63
C ASP A 43 5.02 -4.53 -12.20
N GLU A 44 4.81 -3.58 -11.30
CA GLU A 44 5.32 -3.58 -9.94
C GLU A 44 4.24 -3.09 -8.97
N ILE A 45 4.27 -3.60 -7.74
CA ILE A 45 3.35 -3.23 -6.68
C ILE A 45 4.16 -2.68 -5.53
N VAL A 46 3.97 -1.40 -5.19
CA VAL A 46 4.65 -0.77 -4.06
C VAL A 46 3.65 -0.54 -2.93
N LEU A 47 3.97 -1.04 -1.74
CA LEU A 47 3.18 -0.82 -0.53
C LEU A 47 3.75 0.35 0.27
N VAL A 48 2.88 1.29 0.65
CA VAL A 48 3.25 2.49 1.39
C VAL A 48 2.33 2.67 2.61
N GLY A 49 2.92 3.00 3.75
CA GLY A 49 2.25 3.18 5.04
C GLY A 49 2.20 1.92 5.91
N GLY A 50 2.37 2.08 7.23
CA GLY A 50 2.54 0.95 8.16
C GLY A 50 1.39 -0.06 8.20
N SER A 51 0.15 0.34 7.93
CA SER A 51 -1.00 -0.59 7.85
C SER A 51 -0.90 -1.60 6.71
N THR A 52 -0.03 -1.37 5.71
CA THR A 52 0.26 -2.36 4.66
C THR A 52 1.03 -3.58 5.15
N ARG A 53 1.57 -3.53 6.39
CA ARG A 53 2.19 -4.68 7.05
C ARG A 53 1.17 -5.69 7.57
N ILE A 54 -0.12 -5.36 7.58
CA ILE A 54 -1.19 -6.29 7.97
C ILE A 54 -1.25 -7.43 6.94
N PRO A 55 -1.12 -8.71 7.35
CA PRO A 55 -1.09 -9.84 6.41
C PRO A 55 -2.31 -9.92 5.48
N ALA A 56 -3.51 -9.64 6.00
CA ALA A 56 -4.73 -9.61 5.20
C ALA A 56 -4.71 -8.55 4.08
N ILE A 57 -4.02 -7.41 4.28
CA ILE A 57 -3.86 -6.38 3.25
C ILE A 57 -2.91 -6.85 2.16
N GLN A 58 -1.78 -7.45 2.52
CA GLN A 58 -0.82 -7.97 1.54
C GLN A 58 -1.44 -9.09 0.69
N LYS A 59 -2.21 -9.98 1.32
CA LYS A 59 -2.97 -11.02 0.63
C LYS A 59 -3.99 -10.42 -0.33
N LEU A 60 -4.78 -9.44 0.14
CA LEU A 60 -5.76 -8.75 -0.68
C LEU A 60 -5.13 -8.13 -1.94
N VAL A 61 -4.04 -7.37 -1.78
CA VAL A 61 -3.37 -6.71 -2.91
C VAL A 61 -2.81 -7.73 -3.90
N THR A 62 -2.21 -8.81 -3.40
CA THR A 62 -1.70 -9.90 -4.24
C THR A 62 -2.82 -10.56 -5.04
N GLU A 63 -3.98 -10.82 -4.42
CA GLU A 63 -5.16 -11.37 -5.10
C GLU A 63 -5.69 -10.40 -6.18
N MET A 64 -5.75 -9.10 -5.88
CA MET A 64 -6.20 -8.08 -6.82
C MET A 64 -5.26 -7.91 -8.02
N ALA A 65 -3.96 -8.10 -7.82
CA ALA A 65 -2.94 -7.99 -8.85
C ALA A 65 -2.67 -9.31 -9.60
N GLY A 66 -3.60 -10.27 -9.55
CA GLY A 66 -3.47 -11.53 -10.29
C GLY A 66 -2.35 -12.44 -9.78
N GLY A 67 -2.01 -12.36 -8.50
CA GLY A 67 -0.97 -13.19 -7.87
C GLY A 67 0.41 -12.56 -7.83
N LYS A 68 0.60 -11.36 -8.38
CA LYS A 68 1.89 -10.64 -8.32
C LYS A 68 2.19 -10.19 -6.89
N LEU A 69 3.42 -10.45 -6.44
CA LEU A 69 3.86 -10.11 -5.10
C LEU A 69 4.28 -8.63 -4.99
N PRO A 70 4.03 -7.98 -3.85
CA PRO A 70 4.54 -6.64 -3.59
C PRO A 70 6.06 -6.57 -3.54
N ASN A 71 6.59 -5.48 -4.08
CA ASN A 71 7.98 -5.12 -3.99
C ASN A 71 8.35 -4.75 -2.54
N GLN A 72 9.43 -5.34 -2.04
CA GLN A 72 9.93 -5.15 -0.67
C GLN A 72 11.24 -4.37 -0.60
N SER A 73 11.73 -3.82 -1.71
CA SER A 73 12.98 -3.03 -1.75
C SER A 73 12.82 -1.64 -1.13
N VAL A 74 11.60 -1.28 -0.70
CA VAL A 74 11.22 0.05 -0.24
C VAL A 74 10.70 -0.04 1.20
N ASN A 75 11.18 0.85 2.07
CA ASN A 75 10.64 0.96 3.43
C ASN A 75 9.28 1.70 3.38
N PRO A 76 8.15 1.04 3.73
CA PRO A 76 6.82 1.63 3.60
C PRO A 76 6.57 2.83 4.53
N ASP A 77 7.35 2.96 5.61
CA ASP A 77 7.13 3.99 6.62
C ASP A 77 7.90 5.29 6.30
N GLU A 78 8.97 5.21 5.52
CA GLU A 78 9.89 6.33 5.26
C GLU A 78 9.91 6.77 3.79
N VAL A 79 9.47 5.92 2.86
CA VAL A 79 9.57 6.18 1.42
C VAL A 79 8.94 7.50 0.99
N VAL A 80 7.85 7.91 1.63
CA VAL A 80 7.18 9.17 1.31
C VAL A 80 8.08 10.36 1.63
N ALA A 81 8.76 10.34 2.78
CA ALA A 81 9.68 11.40 3.17
C ALA A 81 10.92 11.44 2.26
N VAL A 82 11.43 10.27 1.88
CA VAL A 82 12.54 10.16 0.91
C VAL A 82 12.13 10.74 -0.44
N GLY A 83 10.94 10.39 -0.94
CA GLY A 83 10.40 10.93 -2.19
C GLY A 83 10.24 12.46 -2.15
N ALA A 84 9.77 13.00 -1.01
CA ALA A 84 9.68 14.45 -0.81
C ALA A 84 11.05 15.14 -0.81
N ALA A 85 12.08 14.52 -0.21
CA ALA A 85 13.44 15.05 -0.25
C ALA A 85 14.03 15.06 -1.67
N VAL A 86 13.78 13.99 -2.45
CA VAL A 86 14.18 13.94 -3.87
C VAL A 86 13.47 15.06 -4.65
N GLN A 87 12.16 15.25 -4.44
CA GLN A 87 11.41 16.35 -5.07
C GLN A 87 12.02 17.72 -4.72
N ALA A 88 12.43 17.96 -3.48
CA ALA A 88 13.09 19.20 -3.08
C ALA A 88 14.43 19.40 -3.81
N GLY A 89 15.24 18.35 -3.95
CA GLY A 89 16.49 18.39 -4.70
C GLY A 89 16.30 18.69 -6.20
N VAL A 90 15.21 18.20 -6.80
CA VAL A 90 14.84 18.53 -8.19
C VAL A 90 14.48 20.01 -8.32
N LEU A 91 13.64 20.53 -7.40
CA LEU A 91 13.24 21.95 -7.41
C LEU A 91 14.42 22.90 -7.15
N ALA A 92 15.40 22.48 -6.36
CA ALA A 92 16.64 23.23 -6.12
C ALA A 92 17.63 23.16 -7.30
N GLY A 93 17.38 22.31 -8.30
CA GLY A 93 18.28 22.09 -9.44
C GLY A 93 19.52 21.25 -9.11
N GLU A 94 19.55 20.62 -7.93
CA GLU A 94 20.63 19.72 -7.49
C GLU A 94 20.50 18.33 -8.12
N VAL A 95 19.26 17.89 -8.37
CA VAL A 95 18.94 16.65 -9.07
C VAL A 95 18.53 16.96 -10.50
N LYS A 96 19.33 16.49 -11.47
CA LYS A 96 19.10 16.67 -12.90
C LYS A 96 18.54 15.40 -13.52
N ASP A 97 17.88 15.54 -14.68
CA ASP A 97 17.35 14.45 -15.51
C ASP A 97 16.17 13.66 -14.92
N ILE A 98 15.40 14.28 -14.00
CA ILE A 98 14.12 13.73 -13.54
C ILE A 98 12.99 14.68 -13.97
N VAL A 99 12.00 14.13 -14.67
CA VAL A 99 10.71 14.80 -14.92
C VAL A 99 9.70 14.27 -13.91
N LEU A 100 9.23 15.14 -13.02
CA LEU A 100 8.13 14.87 -12.08
C LEU A 100 6.98 15.81 -12.49
N LEU A 101 5.86 15.23 -12.91
CA LEU A 101 4.64 15.94 -13.38
C LEU A 101 3.76 16.35 -12.21
#